data_AF-A0AAV3QJF3-F1
#
_entry.id   AF-A0AAV3QJF3-F1
#
_cell.length_a   1.000
_cell.length_b   1.000
_cell.length_c   1.000
_cell.angle_alpha   90.00
_cell.angle_beta   90.00
_cell.angle_gamma   90.00
#
_symmetry.space_group_name_H-M   'P 1'
#
loop_
_entity.id
_entity.type
_entity.pdbx_description
1 polymer ?
#
loop_
_entity_poly.entity_id
_entity_poly.type
_entity_poly.pdbx_seq_one_letter_code
_entity_poly.pdbx_strand_id
1 'polypeptide(L)'
;MQKVKKTCKSDYVKLVNADYLTAEKLFAQSNETLHAEAKDWMKRTSENCSLVAVLIATVAFAAAYTVPGGVDDKTGIPVLVNDAFFITFAIADVLSITFSLTSVVVFLSILTSPYQMIHFKRELPRRIILAFTLLLLGVSMMMVAFSATIILTIKENGAWVKILLYSMASLPVFIFLLSYLKLYKEFWKTLVESVVEAFNMCPRKRSGGDEESKHSFHYSSSFALEDEGYSV
;
A
#
# COMPACT_ATOMS: atom_id res chain seq x y z
N MET A 1 -3.24 -8.29 -16.73
CA MET A 1 -3.63 -9.71 -16.87
C MET A 1 -4.89 -10.12 -16.08
N GLN A 2 -5.01 -9.90 -14.76
CA GLN A 2 -6.22 -10.31 -14.00
C GLN A 2 -7.53 -9.71 -14.53
N LYS A 3 -7.51 -8.44 -14.93
CA LYS A 3 -8.67 -7.76 -15.54
C LYS A 3 -9.07 -8.39 -16.89
N VAL A 4 -8.09 -8.80 -17.70
CA VAL A 4 -8.31 -9.49 -18.99
C VAL A 4 -8.84 -10.91 -18.77
N LYS A 5 -8.33 -11.60 -17.75
CA LYS A 5 -8.76 -12.97 -17.36
C LYS A 5 -10.19 -13.01 -16.82
N LYS A 6 -10.69 -11.92 -16.23
CA LYS A 6 -12.11 -11.78 -15.83
C LYS A 6 -13.05 -11.56 -17.02
N THR A 7 -12.58 -10.93 -18.09
CA THR A 7 -13.40 -10.62 -19.28
C THR A 7 -13.42 -11.78 -20.29
N CYS A 8 -12.36 -12.60 -20.33
CA CYS A 8 -12.32 -13.79 -21.19
C CYS A 8 -13.03 -14.99 -20.55
N LYS A 9 -13.90 -15.65 -21.33
CA LYS A 9 -14.54 -16.91 -20.93
C LYS A 9 -13.46 -17.98 -20.67
N SER A 10 -13.63 -18.76 -19.60
CA SER A 10 -12.60 -19.67 -19.06
C SER A 10 -11.97 -20.60 -20.10
N ASP A 11 -12.74 -21.02 -21.10
CA ASP A 11 -12.30 -21.94 -22.16
C ASP A 11 -11.25 -21.33 -23.10
N TYR A 12 -11.22 -20.00 -23.25
CA TYR A 12 -10.26 -19.31 -24.12
C TYR A 12 -8.90 -19.08 -23.48
N VAL A 13 -8.78 -19.26 -22.15
CA VAL A 13 -7.53 -19.00 -21.41
C VAL A 13 -6.45 -20.02 -21.76
N LYS A 14 -6.84 -21.25 -22.12
CA LYS A 14 -5.93 -22.34 -22.50
C LYS A 14 -5.68 -22.44 -24.00
N LEU A 15 -6.39 -21.65 -24.80
CA LEU A 15 -6.19 -21.65 -26.25
C LEU A 15 -4.82 -21.06 -26.58
N VAL A 16 -4.17 -21.68 -27.54
CA VAL A 16 -2.89 -21.26 -28.08
C VAL A 16 -3.11 -20.57 -29.43
N ASN A 17 -2.32 -19.55 -29.72
CA ASN A 17 -2.32 -18.91 -31.03
C ASN A 17 -1.63 -19.80 -32.09
N ALA A 18 -1.52 -19.32 -33.33
CA ALA A 18 -0.83 -20.02 -34.42
C ALA A 18 0.64 -20.36 -34.13
N ASP A 19 1.27 -19.67 -33.18
CA ASP A 19 2.64 -19.87 -32.72
C ASP A 19 2.73 -20.79 -31.48
N TYR A 20 1.64 -21.50 -31.14
CA TYR A 20 1.52 -22.35 -29.95
C TYR A 20 1.69 -21.62 -28.61
N LEU A 21 1.47 -20.29 -28.58
CA LEU A 21 1.58 -19.49 -27.37
C LEU A 21 0.21 -19.27 -26.72
N THR A 22 0.12 -19.54 -25.42
CA THR A 22 -1.04 -19.20 -24.60
C THR A 22 -1.13 -17.69 -24.39
N ALA A 23 -2.34 -17.15 -24.21
CA ALA A 23 -2.58 -15.73 -23.91
C ALA A 23 -1.71 -15.19 -22.75
N GLU A 24 -1.38 -16.02 -21.76
CA GLU A 24 -0.47 -15.68 -20.66
C GLU A 24 0.98 -15.47 -21.12
N LYS A 25 1.51 -16.37 -21.95
CA LYS A 25 2.87 -16.26 -22.48
C LYS A 25 3.01 -15.09 -23.44
N LEU A 26 2.03 -14.88 -24.31
CA LEU A 26 1.99 -13.70 -25.19
C LEU A 26 1.95 -12.39 -24.38
N PHE A 27 1.11 -12.32 -23.35
CA PHE A 27 1.05 -11.13 -22.50
C PHE A 27 2.35 -10.91 -21.71
N ALA A 28 2.98 -11.98 -21.22
CA ALA A 28 4.27 -11.89 -20.53
C ALA A 28 5.38 -11.41 -21.47
N GLN A 29 5.45 -11.95 -22.69
CA GLN A 29 6.44 -11.58 -23.70
C GLN A 29 6.24 -10.13 -24.19
N SER A 30 5.00 -9.73 -24.49
CA SER A 30 4.71 -8.35 -24.93
C SER A 30 4.94 -7.30 -23.84
N ASN A 31 4.89 -7.68 -22.55
CA ASN A 31 5.10 -6.76 -21.43
C ASN A 31 6.42 -7.00 -20.70
N GLU A 32 7.35 -7.77 -21.27
CA GLU A 32 8.64 -8.07 -20.66
C GLU A 32 9.48 -6.80 -20.47
N THR A 33 9.48 -5.92 -21.46
CA THR A 33 10.14 -4.61 -21.42
C THR A 33 9.58 -3.72 -20.31
N LEU A 34 8.25 -3.58 -20.24
CA LEU A 34 7.54 -2.84 -19.18
C LEU A 34 7.84 -3.41 -17.79
N HIS A 35 7.96 -4.74 -17.67
CA HIS A 35 8.32 -5.38 -16.41
C HIS A 35 9.76 -5.09 -15.99
N ALA A 36 10.71 -5.11 -16.94
CA ALA A 36 12.09 -4.75 -16.70
C ALA A 36 12.23 -3.26 -16.30
N GLU A 37 11.57 -2.36 -17.04
CA GLU A 37 11.56 -0.92 -16.75
C GLU A 37 10.96 -0.61 -15.38
N ALA A 38 9.84 -1.26 -15.02
CA ALA A 38 9.24 -1.07 -13.70
C ALA A 38 10.14 -1.55 -12.55
N LYS A 39 10.87 -2.65 -12.77
CA LYS A 39 11.84 -3.18 -11.79
C LYS A 39 13.01 -2.22 -11.62
N ASP A 40 13.55 -1.70 -12.72
CA ASP A 40 14.64 -0.72 -12.69
C ASP A 40 14.20 0.61 -12.08
N TRP A 41 13.00 1.09 -12.40
CA TRP A 41 12.42 2.27 -11.78
C TRP A 41 12.33 2.10 -10.26
N MET A 42 11.78 0.98 -9.80
CA MET A 42 11.64 0.69 -8.37
C MET A 42 12.99 0.60 -7.66
N LYS A 43 13.99 0.00 -8.31
CA LYS A 43 15.36 -0.09 -7.80
C LYS A 43 15.98 1.30 -7.61
N ARG A 44 15.96 2.12 -8.66
CA ARG A 44 16.50 3.50 -8.63
C ARG A 44 15.77 4.37 -7.61
N THR A 45 14.44 4.27 -7.53
CA THR A 45 13.65 5.01 -6.53
C THR A 45 14.00 4.56 -5.11
N SER A 46 14.15 3.27 -4.86
CA SER A 46 14.51 2.72 -3.55
C SER A 46 15.90 3.16 -3.10
N GLU A 47 16.89 3.16 -4.01
CA GLU A 47 18.25 3.64 -3.75
C GLU A 47 18.24 5.13 -3.37
N ASN A 48 17.59 5.97 -4.17
CA ASN A 48 17.48 7.41 -3.90
C ASN A 48 16.75 7.69 -2.57
N CYS A 49 15.66 6.98 -2.31
CA CYS A 49 14.88 7.15 -1.09
C CYS A 49 15.65 6.70 0.16
N SER A 50 16.41 5.60 0.06
CA SER A 50 17.30 5.15 1.12
C SER A 50 18.41 6.16 1.42
N LEU A 51 18.99 6.78 0.39
CA LEU A 51 19.99 7.84 0.58
C LEU A 51 19.40 9.05 1.33
N VAL A 52 18.20 9.50 0.93
CA VAL A 52 17.49 10.58 1.63
C VAL A 52 17.17 10.20 3.08
N ALA A 53 16.75 8.96 3.33
CA ALA A 53 16.49 8.44 4.68
C ALA A 53 17.74 8.49 5.55
N VAL A 54 18.86 7.95 5.06
CA VAL A 54 20.15 7.97 5.76
C VAL A 54 20.58 9.41 6.06
N LEU A 55 20.39 10.33 5.12
CA LEU A 55 20.69 11.74 5.32
C LEU A 55 19.85 12.34 6.47
N ILE A 56 18.55 12.09 6.49
CA ILE A 56 17.66 12.55 7.58
C ILE A 56 18.13 11.99 8.93
N ALA A 57 18.41 10.68 8.99
CA ALA A 57 18.88 10.04 10.22
C ALA A 57 20.21 10.65 10.70
N THR A 58 21.12 10.99 9.78
CA THR A 58 22.41 11.61 10.10
C THR A 58 22.22 13.03 10.66
N VAL A 59 21.35 13.83 10.04
CA VAL A 59 21.09 15.21 10.49
C VAL A 59 20.35 15.21 11.84
N ALA A 60 19.37 14.33 12.04
CA ALA A 60 18.68 14.15 13.32
C ALA A 60 19.67 13.72 14.42
N PHE A 61 20.48 12.69 14.14
CA PHE A 61 21.51 12.25 15.07
C PHE A 61 22.49 13.37 15.45
N ALA A 62 22.97 14.16 14.49
CA ALA A 62 23.80 15.32 14.78
C ALA A 62 23.07 16.35 15.67
N ALA A 63 21.80 16.63 15.37
CA ALA A 63 20.96 17.54 16.16
C ALA A 63 20.77 17.06 17.61
N ALA A 64 20.68 15.75 17.83
CA ALA A 64 20.59 15.12 19.16
C ALA A 64 21.84 15.35 20.03
N TYR A 65 23.02 15.58 19.44
CA TYR A 65 24.23 15.92 20.19
C TYR A 65 24.45 17.42 20.34
N THR A 66 23.91 18.22 19.42
CA THR A 66 24.05 19.69 19.44
C THR A 66 22.90 20.39 20.16
N VAL A 67 22.24 19.72 21.12
CA VAL A 67 21.04 20.26 21.76
C VAL A 67 21.37 21.51 22.58
N PRO A 68 20.69 22.65 22.34
CA PRO A 68 20.85 23.83 23.16
C PRO A 68 20.25 23.56 24.54
N GLY A 69 21.03 23.75 25.60
CA GLY A 69 20.54 23.57 26.97
C GLY A 69 21.64 23.53 28.02
N GLY A 70 22.80 22.95 27.69
CA GLY A 70 23.91 22.81 28.62
C GLY A 70 23.55 22.00 29.88
N VAL A 71 24.55 21.67 30.68
CA VAL A 71 24.35 21.11 32.01
C VAL A 71 24.46 22.25 33.02
N ASP A 72 23.57 22.33 34.00
CA ASP A 72 23.69 23.34 35.05
C ASP A 72 24.88 22.99 35.95
N ASP A 73 25.90 23.85 35.97
CA ASP A 73 27.18 23.62 36.68
C ASP A 73 27.00 23.46 38.21
N LYS A 74 25.84 23.82 38.76
CA LYS A 74 25.54 23.75 40.21
C LYS A 74 24.79 22.50 40.65
N THR A 75 24.00 21.90 39.77
CA THR A 75 23.14 20.75 40.10
C THR A 75 23.48 19.51 39.28
N GLY A 76 24.24 19.63 38.18
CA GLY A 76 24.54 18.54 37.26
C GLY A 76 23.32 18.09 36.44
N ILE A 77 22.23 18.86 36.47
CA ILE A 77 20.97 18.57 35.77
C ILE A 77 20.92 19.50 34.54
N PRO A 78 20.52 19.03 33.35
CA PRO A 78 20.43 19.90 32.19
C PRO A 78 19.35 20.97 32.40
N VAL A 79 19.72 22.24 32.19
CA VAL A 79 18.92 23.45 32.52
C VAL A 79 17.52 23.42 31.88
N LEU A 80 17.38 22.69 30.77
CA LEU A 80 16.15 22.59 29.97
C LEU A 80 15.34 21.31 30.19
N VAL A 81 15.72 20.39 31.10
CA VAL A 81 14.99 19.12 31.32
C VAL A 81 13.54 19.34 31.74
N ASN A 82 13.25 20.46 32.42
CA ASN A 82 11.91 20.74 32.92
C ASN A 82 10.99 21.40 31.88
N ASP A 83 11.49 21.69 30.68
CA ASP A 83 10.71 22.29 29.60
C ASP A 83 10.09 21.22 28.69
N ALA A 84 8.77 21.24 28.55
CA ALA A 84 8.02 20.26 27.74
C ALA A 84 8.49 20.23 26.26
N PHE A 85 9.01 21.36 25.75
CA PHE A 85 9.55 21.47 24.40
C PHE A 85 10.86 20.70 24.21
N PHE A 86 11.70 20.61 25.25
CA PHE A 86 12.94 19.83 25.21
C PHE A 86 12.66 18.33 25.17
N ILE A 87 11.72 17.85 25.99
CA ILE A 87 11.27 16.45 25.97
C ILE A 87 10.66 16.11 24.61
N THR A 88 9.82 17.01 24.07
CA THR A 88 9.22 16.84 22.74
C THR A 88 10.27 16.78 21.65
N PHE A 89 11.29 17.65 21.70
CA PHE A 89 12.43 17.62 20.79
C PHE A 89 13.15 16.28 20.83
N ALA A 90 13.55 15.80 22.02
CA ALA A 90 14.29 14.56 22.16
C ALA A 90 13.51 13.33 21.66
N ILE A 91 12.21 13.25 21.99
CA ILE A 91 11.35 12.17 21.52
C ILE A 91 11.16 12.23 20.00
N ALA A 92 10.89 13.42 19.45
CA ALA A 92 10.68 13.59 18.01
C ALA A 92 11.95 13.24 17.21
N ASP A 93 13.12 13.62 17.71
CA ASP A 93 14.41 13.31 17.07
C ASP A 93 14.69 11.80 17.04
N VAL A 94 14.54 11.11 18.18
CA VAL A 94 14.71 9.65 18.25
C VAL A 94 13.70 8.91 17.37
N LEU A 95 12.43 9.36 17.34
CA LEU A 95 11.41 8.80 16.47
C LEU A 95 11.76 9.03 14.99
N SER A 96 12.30 10.19 14.63
CA SER A 96 12.76 10.49 13.27
C SER A 96 13.85 9.52 12.82
N ILE A 97 14.88 9.33 13.65
CA ILE A 97 15.99 8.40 13.38
C ILE A 97 15.44 6.98 13.23
N THR A 98 14.59 6.53 14.16
CA THR A 98 14.05 5.17 14.18
C THR A 98 13.20 4.89 12.96
N PHE A 99 12.28 5.80 12.59
CA PHE A 99 11.45 5.63 11.39
C PHE A 99 12.27 5.69 10.11
N SER A 100 13.29 6.55 10.06
CA SER A 100 14.18 6.65 8.90
C SER A 100 15.01 5.38 8.72
N LEU A 101 15.65 4.86 9.78
CA LEU A 101 16.38 3.59 9.75
C LEU A 101 15.47 2.42 9.39
N THR A 102 14.27 2.36 9.97
CA THR A 102 13.29 1.31 9.64
C THR A 102 12.91 1.38 8.16
N SER A 103 12.71 2.58 7.61
CA SER A 103 12.45 2.78 6.17
C SER A 103 13.61 2.28 5.30
N VAL A 104 14.86 2.61 5.65
CA VAL A 104 16.06 2.11 4.97
C VAL A 104 16.09 0.58 4.98
N VAL A 105 15.86 -0.05 6.13
CA VAL A 105 15.86 -1.52 6.24
C VAL A 105 14.79 -2.14 5.35
N VAL A 106 13.60 -1.55 5.28
CA VAL A 106 12.53 -2.05 4.40
C VAL A 106 12.88 -1.84 2.92
N PHE A 107 13.45 -0.71 2.53
CA PHE A 107 13.92 -0.46 1.16
C PHE A 107 15.04 -1.42 0.75
N LEU A 108 16.03 -1.63 1.62
CA LEU A 108 17.09 -2.62 1.42
C LEU A 108 16.52 -4.03 1.32
N SER A 109 15.55 -4.40 2.17
CA SER A 109 14.86 -5.70 2.09
C SER A 109 14.18 -5.92 0.74
N ILE A 110 13.61 -4.86 0.15
CA ILE A 110 13.01 -4.90 -1.20
C ILE A 110 14.09 -5.07 -2.28
N LEU A 111 15.23 -4.39 -2.16
CA LEU A 111 16.34 -4.44 -3.12
C LEU A 111 17.11 -5.78 -3.09
N THR A 112 17.29 -6.36 -1.90
CA THR A 112 18.06 -7.59 -1.70
C THR A 112 17.24 -8.85 -2.01
N SER A 113 15.92 -8.79 -2.03
CA SER A 113 15.07 -9.98 -2.23
C SER A 113 15.17 -10.53 -3.67
N PRO A 114 15.62 -11.79 -3.87
CA PRO A 114 15.56 -12.45 -5.16
C PRO A 114 14.10 -12.76 -5.51
N TYR A 115 13.61 -12.15 -6.60
CA TYR A 115 12.24 -12.22 -7.08
C TYR A 115 11.77 -13.66 -7.39
N GLN A 116 10.94 -14.25 -6.52
CA GLN A 116 10.04 -15.36 -6.92
C GLN A 116 8.64 -14.81 -7.21
N MET A 117 8.21 -14.94 -8.47
CA MET A 117 7.18 -14.11 -9.10
C MET A 117 5.71 -14.43 -8.73
N ILE A 118 5.43 -15.46 -7.92
CA ILE A 118 4.09 -16.07 -7.85
C ILE A 118 3.20 -15.53 -6.71
N HIS A 119 3.76 -15.02 -5.61
CA HIS A 119 2.98 -14.43 -4.50
C HIS A 119 3.27 -12.94 -4.22
N PHE A 120 4.20 -12.34 -4.96
CA PHE A 120 4.80 -11.05 -4.59
C PHE A 120 4.00 -9.81 -5.02
N LYS A 121 3.12 -9.90 -6.03
CA LYS A 121 2.50 -8.72 -6.66
C LYS A 121 1.59 -7.89 -5.74
N ARG A 122 1.07 -8.45 -4.64
CA ARG A 122 0.20 -7.73 -3.69
C ARG A 122 0.92 -7.30 -2.42
N GLU A 123 1.90 -8.09 -1.96
CA GLU A 123 2.70 -7.82 -0.77
C GLU A 123 3.80 -6.78 -1.03
N LEU A 124 4.42 -6.82 -2.21
CA LEU A 124 5.50 -5.91 -2.61
C LEU A 124 5.09 -4.43 -2.61
N PRO A 125 4.01 -3.99 -3.30
CA PRO A 125 3.59 -2.59 -3.25
C PRO A 125 3.23 -2.15 -1.83
N ARG A 126 2.70 -3.06 -1.00
CA ARG A 126 2.37 -2.75 0.40
C ARG A 126 3.61 -2.40 1.22
N ARG A 127 4.71 -3.15 1.05
CA ARG A 127 5.99 -2.87 1.74
C ARG A 127 6.63 -1.57 1.27
N ILE A 128 6.59 -1.27 -0.03
CA ILE A 128 7.12 -0.01 -0.59
C ILE A 128 6.33 1.19 -0.06
N ILE A 129 5.00 1.10 -0.05
CA ILE A 129 4.15 2.16 0.48
C ILE A 129 4.41 2.34 1.99
N LEU A 130 4.54 1.25 2.75
CA LEU A 130 4.88 1.31 4.17
C LEU A 130 6.24 1.99 4.41
N ALA A 131 7.28 1.63 3.66
CA ALA A 131 8.60 2.26 3.74
C ALA A 131 8.53 3.76 3.45
N PHE A 132 7.80 4.15 2.40
CA PHE A 132 7.59 5.54 2.04
C PHE A 132 6.81 6.32 3.11
N THR A 133 5.78 5.72 3.72
CA THR A 133 5.04 6.36 4.83
C THR A 133 5.91 6.58 6.07
N LEU A 134 6.78 5.61 6.41
CA LEU A 134 7.72 5.76 7.53
C LEU A 134 8.77 6.85 7.25
N LEU A 135 9.24 6.96 6.01
CA LEU A 135 10.15 8.03 5.59
C LEU A 135 9.51 9.41 5.78
N LEU A 136 8.28 9.58 5.28
CA LEU A 136 7.53 10.83 5.43
C LEU A 136 7.24 11.14 6.91
N LEU A 137 6.93 10.12 7.71
CA LEU A 137 6.77 10.28 9.16
C LEU A 137 8.07 10.76 9.81
N GLY A 138 9.22 10.18 9.44
CA GLY A 138 10.53 10.61 9.90
C GLY A 138 10.84 12.07 9.57
N VAL A 139 10.57 12.50 8.33
CA VAL A 139 10.71 13.91 7.91
C VAL A 139 9.79 14.82 8.72
N SER A 140 8.53 14.41 8.95
CA SER A 140 7.58 15.20 9.72
C SER A 140 8.03 15.38 11.18
N MET A 141 8.54 14.31 11.81
CA MET A 141 9.07 14.35 13.17
C MET A 141 10.32 15.24 13.25
N MET A 142 11.19 15.20 12.24
CA MET A 142 12.35 16.10 12.18
C MET A 142 11.96 17.56 12.09
N MET A 143 10.89 17.90 11.35
CA MET A 143 10.37 19.27 11.28
C MET A 143 9.75 19.71 12.61
N VAL A 144 9.11 18.79 13.35
CA VAL A 144 8.63 19.05 14.72
C VAL A 144 9.80 19.28 15.67
N ALA A 145 10.85 18.47 15.59
CA ALA A 145 12.07 18.63 16.38
C ALA A 145 12.71 20.00 16.12
N PHE A 146 12.92 20.36 14.85
CA PHE A 146 13.43 21.67 14.45
C PHE A 146 12.55 22.83 14.98
N SER A 147 11.23 22.65 14.94
CA SER A 147 10.28 23.64 15.47
C SER A 147 10.42 23.82 16.98
N ALA A 148 10.57 22.72 17.72
CA ALA A 148 10.81 22.74 19.15
C ALA A 148 12.17 23.41 19.47
N THR A 149 13.23 23.13 18.70
CA THR A 149 14.53 23.79 18.86
C THR A 149 14.46 25.30 18.65
N ILE A 150 13.72 25.77 17.63
CA ILE A 150 13.52 27.21 17.38
C ILE A 150 12.77 27.87 18.55
N ILE A 151 11.72 27.23 19.07
CA ILE A 151 10.96 27.75 20.22
C ILE A 151 11.86 27.81 21.46
N LEU A 152 12.71 26.80 21.69
CA LEU A 152 13.67 26.78 22.79
C LEU A 152 14.75 27.86 22.64
N THR A 153 15.19 28.13 21.41
CA THR A 153 16.25 29.11 21.12
C THR A 153 15.74 30.55 21.19
N ILE A 154 14.54 30.82 20.71
CA ILE A 154 13.95 32.15 20.65
C ILE A 154 13.06 32.35 21.88
N LYS A 155 13.67 32.82 22.97
CA LYS A 155 12.99 33.11 24.24
C LYS A 155 12.04 34.32 24.17
N GLU A 156 11.94 35.01 23.03
CA GLU A 156 11.21 36.27 22.87
C GLU A 156 10.11 36.20 21.79
N ASN A 157 8.90 36.64 22.16
CA ASN A 157 7.62 36.39 21.50
C ASN A 157 7.45 37.04 20.09
N GLY A 158 8.17 36.59 19.08
CA GLY A 158 7.93 36.96 17.69
C GLY A 158 6.74 36.21 17.08
N ALA A 159 5.57 36.86 16.93
CA ALA A 159 4.41 36.29 16.22
C ALA A 159 4.75 35.83 14.78
N TRP A 160 5.71 36.50 14.14
CA TRP A 160 6.25 36.15 12.82
C TRP A 160 6.94 34.78 12.79
N VAL A 161 7.65 34.41 13.86
CA VAL A 161 8.29 33.07 13.97
C VAL A 161 7.21 32.00 14.01
N LYS A 162 6.13 32.22 14.77
CA LYS A 162 5.00 31.27 14.87
C LYS A 162 4.30 31.09 13.53
N ILE A 163 4.08 32.17 12.77
CA ILE A 163 3.47 32.10 11.43
C ILE A 163 4.36 31.32 10.46
N LEU A 164 5.67 31.58 10.46
CA LEU A 164 6.63 30.86 9.61
C LEU A 164 6.71 29.37 9.98
N LEU A 165 6.71 29.06 11.27
CA LEU A 165 6.70 27.70 11.82
C LEU A 165 5.46 26.94 11.35
N TYR A 166 4.28 27.56 11.47
CA TYR A 166 3.01 26.95 11.09
C TYR A 166 2.95 26.69 9.58
N SER A 167 3.47 27.62 8.78
CA SER A 167 3.58 27.48 7.33
C SER A 167 4.49 26.29 6.96
N MET A 168 5.71 26.22 7.51
CA MET A 168 6.64 25.12 7.23
C MET A 168 6.16 23.76 7.74
N ALA A 169 5.54 23.71 8.93
CA ALA A 169 5.01 22.49 9.51
C ALA A 169 3.79 21.94 8.75
N SER A 170 3.01 22.82 8.11
CA SER A 170 1.79 22.41 7.39
C SER A 170 2.08 21.51 6.18
N LEU A 171 3.23 21.70 5.53
CA LEU A 171 3.61 21.04 4.29
C LEU A 171 3.75 19.51 4.44
N PRO A 172 4.58 18.99 5.37
CA PRO A 172 4.68 17.55 5.60
C PRO A 172 3.37 16.95 6.14
N VAL A 173 2.61 17.68 6.96
CA VAL A 173 1.30 17.23 7.49
C VAL A 173 0.30 17.05 6.34
N PHE A 174 0.27 17.98 5.38
CA PHE A 174 -0.58 17.88 4.20
C PHE A 174 -0.19 16.69 3.32
N ILE A 175 1.12 16.47 3.11
CA ILE A 175 1.63 15.31 2.38
C ILE A 175 1.29 14.00 3.11
N PHE A 176 1.35 13.99 4.44
CA PHE A 176 0.98 12.83 5.25
C PHE A 176 -0.52 12.53 5.17
N LEU A 177 -1.37 13.56 5.22
CA LEU A 177 -2.81 13.44 5.05
C LEU A 177 -3.17 12.93 3.64
N LEU A 178 -2.54 13.47 2.59
CA LEU A 178 -2.70 12.98 1.23
C LEU A 178 -2.23 11.51 1.09
N SER A 179 -1.13 11.14 1.75
CA SER A 179 -0.66 9.75 1.77
C SER A 179 -1.65 8.84 2.47
N TYR A 180 -2.23 9.26 3.60
CA TYR A 180 -3.28 8.53 4.29
C TYR A 180 -4.53 8.37 3.43
N LEU A 181 -4.98 9.42 2.74
CA LEU A 181 -6.12 9.35 1.82
C LEU A 181 -5.85 8.42 0.64
N LYS A 182 -4.64 8.45 0.07
CA LYS A 182 -4.25 7.55 -1.02
C LYS A 182 -4.21 6.10 -0.55
N LEU A 183 -3.63 5.85 0.63
CA LEU A 183 -3.53 4.53 1.25
C LEU A 183 -4.91 3.98 1.63
N TYR A 184 -5.76 4.82 2.22
CA TYR A 184 -7.17 4.55 2.52
C TYR A 184 -7.89 4.18 1.23
N LYS A 185 -7.84 5.01 0.18
CA LYS A 185 -8.48 4.68 -1.11
C LYS A 185 -8.04 3.33 -1.68
N GLU A 186 -6.75 3.02 -1.66
CA GLU A 186 -6.23 1.71 -2.12
C GLU A 186 -6.72 0.55 -1.25
N PHE A 187 -6.79 0.74 0.07
CA PHE A 187 -7.29 -0.26 1.01
C PHE A 187 -8.81 -0.48 0.87
N TRP A 188 -9.60 0.59 0.77
CA TRP A 188 -11.04 0.54 0.53
C TRP A 188 -11.37 -0.10 -0.81
N LYS A 189 -10.63 0.24 -1.87
CA LYS A 189 -10.81 -0.36 -3.18
C LYS A 189 -10.57 -1.87 -3.14
N THR A 190 -9.49 -2.29 -2.47
CA THR A 190 -9.15 -3.70 -2.31
C THR A 190 -10.19 -4.44 -1.46
N LEU A 191 -10.68 -3.82 -0.39
CA LEU A 191 -11.75 -4.35 0.45
C LEU A 191 -13.06 -4.50 -0.31
N VAL A 192 -13.51 -3.43 -1.00
CA VAL A 192 -14.73 -3.45 -1.80
C VAL A 192 -14.64 -4.48 -2.92
N GLU A 193 -13.53 -4.57 -3.65
CA GLU A 193 -13.34 -5.60 -4.67
C GLU A 193 -13.40 -7.01 -4.08
N SER A 194 -12.77 -7.24 -2.92
CA SER A 194 -12.82 -8.54 -2.24
C SER A 194 -14.19 -8.90 -1.68
N VAL A 195 -14.96 -7.91 -1.18
CA VAL A 195 -16.33 -8.08 -0.68
C VAL A 195 -17.30 -8.30 -1.83
N VAL A 196 -17.16 -7.56 -2.94
CA VAL A 196 -17.95 -7.77 -4.17
C VAL A 196 -17.66 -9.13 -4.79
N GLU A 197 -16.41 -9.59 -4.79
CA GLU A 197 -16.08 -10.96 -5.21
C GLU A 197 -16.63 -12.02 -4.26
N ALA A 198 -16.57 -11.81 -2.95
CA ALA A 198 -17.17 -12.73 -1.96
C ALA A 198 -18.70 -12.77 -2.09
N PHE A 199 -19.33 -11.63 -2.37
CA PHE A 199 -20.77 -11.53 -2.60
C PHE A 199 -21.18 -12.21 -3.92
N ASN A 200 -20.39 -12.08 -4.98
CA ASN A 200 -20.61 -12.77 -6.27
C ASN A 200 -20.25 -14.27 -6.24
N MET A 201 -19.40 -14.72 -5.30
CA MET A 201 -19.12 -16.14 -5.06
C MET A 201 -20.12 -16.81 -4.12
N CYS A 202 -20.97 -16.05 -3.42
CA CYS A 202 -22.07 -16.61 -2.66
C CYS A 202 -23.11 -17.16 -3.65
N PRO A 203 -23.32 -18.49 -3.74
CA PRO A 203 -24.26 -19.04 -4.69
C PRO A 203 -25.64 -18.54 -4.30
N ARG A 204 -26.32 -17.90 -5.26
CA ARG A 204 -27.76 -17.60 -5.20
C ARG A 204 -28.47 -18.89 -4.78
N LYS A 205 -28.84 -18.97 -3.50
CA LYS A 205 -29.53 -20.12 -2.91
C LYS A 205 -30.85 -20.27 -3.67
N ARG A 206 -30.90 -21.32 -4.48
CA ARG A 206 -32.10 -21.90 -5.07
C ARG A 206 -33.11 -22.12 -3.94
N SER A 207 -34.26 -21.45 -3.98
CA SER A 207 -35.39 -21.79 -3.11
C SER A 207 -36.72 -21.30 -3.67
N GLY A 208 -37.66 -22.25 -3.78
CA GLY A 208 -39.07 -22.08 -4.16
C GLY A 208 -39.27 -22.37 -5.65
N GLY A 209 -39.94 -23.44 -6.09
CA GLY A 209 -40.94 -24.27 -5.45
C GLY A 209 -42.09 -24.42 -6.43
N ASP A 210 -42.42 -25.66 -6.76
CA ASP A 210 -43.68 -26.14 -7.35
C ASP A 210 -44.05 -25.70 -8.78
N GLU A 211 -43.62 -26.48 -9.78
CA GLU A 211 -44.44 -26.71 -10.99
C GLU A 211 -44.09 -28.03 -11.72
N GLU A 212 -43.75 -29.09 -10.97
CA GLU A 212 -43.63 -30.46 -11.51
C GLU A 212 -44.81 -31.33 -11.05
N SER A 213 -46.04 -30.91 -11.38
CA SER A 213 -47.24 -31.76 -11.29
C SER A 213 -48.39 -31.13 -12.07
N LYS A 214 -48.27 -31.10 -13.40
CA LYS A 214 -49.44 -30.99 -14.29
C LYS A 214 -49.22 -31.40 -15.75
N HIS A 215 -47.99 -31.63 -16.20
CA HIS A 215 -47.75 -31.91 -17.63
C HIS A 215 -47.53 -33.40 -17.98
N SER A 216 -47.39 -34.31 -17.01
CA SER A 216 -47.19 -35.75 -17.28
C SER A 216 -48.48 -36.57 -17.46
N PHE A 217 -49.67 -35.98 -17.36
CA PHE A 217 -50.92 -36.73 -17.47
C PHE A 217 -51.56 -36.73 -18.87
N HIS A 218 -50.95 -36.05 -19.86
CA HIS A 218 -51.56 -35.88 -21.18
C HIS A 218 -50.85 -36.55 -22.37
N TYR A 219 -49.78 -37.34 -22.12
CA TYR A 219 -49.00 -37.95 -23.21
C TYR A 219 -49.10 -39.49 -23.30
N SER A 220 -49.87 -40.12 -22.41
CA SER A 220 -49.98 -41.60 -22.35
C SER A 220 -51.29 -42.15 -22.95
N SER A 221 -51.94 -41.39 -23.85
CA SER A 221 -53.21 -41.78 -24.51
C SER A 221 -53.19 -41.63 -26.03
N SER A 222 -52.00 -41.61 -26.67
CA SER A 222 -51.90 -41.51 -28.14
C SER A 222 -50.86 -42.44 -28.76
N PHE A 223 -50.48 -43.52 -28.06
CA PHE A 223 -49.54 -44.53 -28.57
C PHE A 223 -50.09 -45.95 -28.42
N ALA A 224 -51.35 -46.14 -28.80
CA ALA A 224 -51.96 -47.45 -28.96
C ALA A 224 -53.11 -47.33 -29.96
N LEU A 225 -52.80 -47.64 -31.23
CA LEU A 225 -53.66 -48.05 -32.35
C LEU A 225 -53.19 -47.37 -33.63
N GLU A 226 -52.33 -48.06 -34.37
CA GLU A 226 -52.39 -48.20 -35.84
C GLU A 226 -51.09 -48.89 -36.29
N ASP A 227 -51.04 -50.21 -36.12
CA ASP A 227 -50.32 -51.10 -37.04
C ASP A 227 -50.69 -52.57 -36.70
N GLU A 228 -51.91 -52.95 -37.10
CA GLU A 228 -52.29 -54.34 -37.35
C GLU A 228 -53.35 -54.33 -38.47
N GLY A 229 -53.00 -54.84 -39.65
CA GLY A 229 -54.01 -55.27 -40.62
C GLY A 229 -53.57 -55.42 -42.08
N TYR A 230 -53.52 -56.69 -42.49
CA TYR A 230 -53.57 -57.27 -43.86
C TYR A 230 -52.25 -57.38 -44.65
N SER A 231 -51.62 -58.55 -44.89
CA SER A 231 -52.03 -59.92 -45.34
C SER A 231 -52.35 -60.08 -46.84
N VAL A 232 -51.55 -60.98 -47.45
CA VAL A 232 -51.58 -61.66 -48.76
C VAL A 232 -50.99 -60.93 -49.97
#